data_AF-D9W367-F1
#
_entry.id   AF-D9W367-F1
#
_cell.length_a   1.000
_cell.length_b   1.000
_cell.length_c   1.000
_cell.angle_alpha   90.00
_cell.angle_beta   90.00
_cell.angle_gamma   90.00
#
_symmetry.space_group_name_H-M   'P 1'
#
loop_
_entity.id
_entity.type
_entity.pdbx_description
1 polymer ?
#
loop_
_entity_poly.entity_id
_entity_poly.type
_entity_poly.pdbx_seq_one_letter_code
_entity_poly.pdbx_strand_id
1 'polypeptide(L)'
;MRGWKTHTARGEPEKASIHGQAEPPSPPAVRPSASPGPPGTFVKVDRWFPSTQLCSHCGALDGPKGLEGLSVRSWRCACGARHDRDENAELNLRLEARSLVAEGRPDT
;
A
#
# COMPACT_ATOMS: atom_id res chain seq x y z
N MET A 1 -13.08 57.63 -16.66
CA MET A 1 -14.13 56.60 -16.72
C MET A 1 -13.94 55.76 -17.98
N ARG A 2 -13.91 54.43 -17.84
CA ARG A 2 -14.01 53.37 -18.88
C ARG A 2 -12.79 53.26 -19.83
N GLY A 3 -12.20 52.10 -20.09
CA GLY A 3 -12.60 50.73 -19.81
C GLY A 3 -11.43 49.75 -20.05
N TRP A 4 -11.39 48.74 -19.20
CA TRP A 4 -10.55 47.57 -19.28
C TRP A 4 -11.18 46.63 -20.31
N LYS A 5 -10.43 46.28 -21.36
CA LYS A 5 -10.87 45.31 -22.36
C LYS A 5 -10.83 43.92 -21.74
N THR A 6 -11.97 43.25 -21.70
CA THR A 6 -12.12 41.87 -21.25
C THR A 6 -11.59 40.92 -22.33
N HIS A 7 -10.64 40.06 -21.97
CA HIS A 7 -10.21 38.95 -22.80
C HIS A 7 -10.70 37.62 -22.20
N THR A 8 -11.71 37.09 -22.88
CA THR A 8 -11.92 35.69 -23.28
C THR A 8 -11.98 34.59 -22.22
N ALA A 9 -13.21 34.07 -22.10
CA ALA A 9 -13.65 32.69 -21.86
C ALA A 9 -12.58 31.61 -21.64
N ARG A 10 -12.74 30.85 -20.56
CA ARG A 10 -12.40 29.43 -20.49
C ARG A 10 -13.50 28.69 -19.74
N GLY A 11 -13.91 27.58 -20.33
CA GLY A 11 -15.12 26.84 -20.02
C GLY A 11 -15.08 26.15 -18.66
N GLU A 12 -16.29 25.84 -18.21
CA GLU A 12 -16.63 24.99 -17.07
C GLU A 12 -15.96 23.61 -17.23
N PRO A 13 -15.24 23.08 -16.21
CA PRO A 13 -14.81 21.70 -16.27
C PRO A 13 -16.01 20.79 -15.96
N GLU A 14 -16.44 20.05 -16.97
CA GLU A 14 -17.40 18.95 -16.88
C GLU A 14 -17.02 17.98 -15.76
N LYS A 15 -17.97 17.66 -14.87
CA LYS A 15 -17.75 16.72 -13.76
C LYS A 15 -17.52 15.31 -14.32
N ALA A 16 -16.25 14.90 -14.43
CA ALA A 16 -15.89 13.54 -14.75
C ALA A 16 -16.36 12.59 -13.62
N SER A 17 -17.42 11.83 -13.91
CA SER A 17 -17.93 10.75 -13.08
C SER A 17 -16.89 9.63 -12.99
N ILE A 18 -16.22 9.51 -11.85
CA ILE A 18 -15.18 8.49 -11.59
C ILE A 18 -15.78 7.20 -10.99
N HIS A 19 -16.62 6.49 -11.74
CA HIS A 19 -17.00 5.11 -11.37
C HIS A 19 -16.51 4.14 -12.43
N GLY A 20 -15.35 3.53 -12.17
CA GLY A 20 -14.80 2.48 -13.02
C GLY A 20 -13.29 2.37 -12.94
N GLN A 21 -12.73 2.07 -11.77
CA GLN A 21 -11.33 1.66 -11.69
C GLN A 21 -11.30 0.13 -11.67
N ALA A 22 -10.82 -0.46 -12.75
CA ALA A 22 -10.49 -1.87 -12.79
C ALA A 22 -9.41 -2.16 -11.73
N GLU A 23 -9.70 -3.12 -10.86
CA GLU A 23 -8.73 -3.67 -9.92
C GLU A 23 -7.53 -4.21 -10.72
N PRO A 24 -6.27 -3.89 -10.35
CA PRO A 24 -5.12 -4.53 -10.97
C PRO A 24 -5.21 -6.05 -10.77
N PRO A 25 -4.70 -6.86 -11.71
CA PRO A 25 -4.76 -8.31 -11.57
C PRO A 25 -4.09 -8.71 -10.26
N SER A 26 -4.81 -9.49 -9.44
CA SER A 26 -4.26 -10.04 -8.21
C SER A 26 -2.94 -10.73 -8.53
N PRO A 27 -1.88 -10.55 -7.71
CA PRO A 27 -0.65 -11.32 -7.89
C PRO A 27 -0.98 -12.82 -7.93
N PRO A 28 -0.24 -13.63 -8.70
CA PRO A 28 -0.46 -15.06 -8.73
C PRO A 28 -0.40 -15.60 -7.30
N ALA A 29 -1.39 -16.39 -6.91
CA ALA A 29 -1.42 -17.07 -5.63
C ALA A 29 -0.32 -18.14 -5.62
N VAL A 30 0.93 -17.72 -5.43
CA VAL A 30 2.00 -18.63 -5.06
C VAL A 30 1.65 -19.10 -3.66
N ARG A 31 1.01 -20.27 -3.56
CA ARG A 31 0.76 -20.91 -2.26
C ARG A 31 2.15 -21.19 -1.69
N PRO A 32 2.59 -20.52 -0.60
CA PRO A 32 3.85 -20.90 0.00
C PRO A 32 3.65 -22.34 0.51
N SER A 33 4.49 -23.25 0.02
CA SER A 33 4.57 -24.64 0.49
C SER A 33 5.21 -24.74 1.88
N ALA A 34 5.13 -23.67 2.67
CA ALA A 34 5.59 -23.64 4.05
C ALA A 34 4.50 -24.25 4.92
N SER A 35 4.80 -25.39 5.54
CA SER A 35 3.98 -25.90 6.64
C SER A 35 3.80 -24.75 7.64
N PRO A 36 2.55 -24.36 7.99
CA PRO A 36 2.37 -23.41 9.07
C PRO A 36 3.05 -23.98 10.31
N GLY A 37 3.78 -23.14 11.04
CA GLY A 37 4.33 -23.52 12.34
C GLY A 37 3.22 -24.04 13.27
N PRO A 38 3.59 -24.63 14.42
CA PRO A 38 2.59 -25.16 15.34
C PRO A 38 1.54 -24.08 15.68
N PRO A 39 0.25 -24.48 15.81
CA PRO A 39 -0.81 -23.54 16.14
C PRO A 39 -0.47 -22.79 17.42
N GLY A 40 -0.63 -21.47 17.42
CA GLY A 40 -0.30 -20.61 18.56
C GLY A 40 1.15 -20.10 18.60
N THR A 41 1.94 -20.25 17.53
CA THR A 41 3.28 -19.63 17.44
C THR A 41 3.15 -18.10 17.33
N PHE A 42 3.69 -17.38 18.31
CA PHE A 42 3.84 -15.93 18.30
C PHE A 42 5.26 -15.53 17.86
N VAL A 43 5.35 -14.50 17.03
CA VAL A 43 6.62 -13.90 16.58
C VAL A 43 6.51 -12.38 16.54
N LYS A 44 7.60 -11.71 16.89
CA LYS A 44 7.74 -10.26 16.94
C LYS A 44 8.56 -9.84 15.73
N VAL A 45 7.86 -9.15 14.85
CA VAL A 45 8.50 -8.44 13.75
C VAL A 45 9.26 -7.24 14.33
N ASP A 46 10.41 -6.91 13.72
CA ASP A 46 11.22 -5.77 14.14
C ASP A 46 10.41 -4.47 14.16
N ARG A 47 10.65 -3.63 15.17
CA ARG A 47 9.90 -2.37 15.37
C ARG A 47 10.05 -1.39 14.20
N TRP A 48 11.14 -1.47 13.46
CA TRP A 48 11.45 -0.60 12.33
C TRP A 48 11.12 -1.22 10.98
N PHE A 49 10.51 -2.41 10.96
CA PHE A 49 10.03 -3.02 9.73
C PHE A 49 9.02 -2.09 9.03
N PRO A 50 9.26 -1.69 7.78
CA PRO A 50 8.52 -0.61 7.11
C PRO A 50 7.17 -1.09 6.53
N SER A 51 6.34 -1.74 7.35
CA SER A 51 5.10 -2.41 6.91
C SER A 51 4.12 -1.51 6.16
N THR A 52 4.02 -0.23 6.53
CA THR A 52 3.13 0.75 5.90
C THR A 52 3.72 1.41 4.65
N GLN A 53 5.03 1.29 4.43
CA GLN A 53 5.75 1.92 3.31
C GLN A 53 6.12 0.91 2.21
N LEU A 54 6.26 -0.36 2.58
CA LEU A 54 6.63 -1.44 1.67
C LEU A 54 5.43 -1.81 0.79
N CYS A 55 5.63 -1.86 -0.53
CA CYS A 55 4.65 -2.42 -1.45
C CYS A 55 4.60 -3.94 -1.27
N SER A 56 3.48 -4.48 -0.80
CA SER A 56 3.28 -5.94 -0.66
C SER A 56 3.33 -6.71 -2.00
N HIS A 57 3.24 -6.01 -3.14
CA HIS A 57 3.31 -6.62 -4.46
C HIS A 57 4.75 -6.71 -5.00
N CYS A 58 5.54 -5.63 -4.94
CA CYS A 58 6.87 -5.57 -5.55
C CYS A 58 8.04 -5.35 -4.57
N GLY A 59 7.76 -5.11 -3.28
CA GLY A 59 8.78 -4.85 -2.26
C GLY A 59 9.40 -3.46 -2.28
N ALA A 60 8.93 -2.53 -3.13
CA ALA A 60 9.44 -1.16 -3.16
C ALA A 60 8.98 -0.34 -1.93
N LEU A 61 9.84 0.51 -1.39
CA LEU A 61 9.51 1.48 -0.32
C LEU A 61 8.87 2.74 -0.92
N ASP A 62 7.64 2.59 -1.38
CA ASP A 62 6.93 3.61 -2.16
C ASP A 62 5.65 4.13 -1.49
N GLY A 63 5.31 3.58 -0.32
CA GLY A 63 4.17 4.01 0.48
C GLY A 63 4.40 5.35 1.20
N PRO A 64 3.38 5.82 1.94
CA PRO A 64 3.39 7.14 2.59
C PRO A 64 4.51 7.32 3.61
N LYS A 65 5.18 8.49 3.61
CA LYS A 65 6.35 8.77 4.47
C LYS A 65 6.18 10.07 5.25
N GLY A 66 6.82 10.11 6.42
CA GLY A 66 6.81 11.28 7.30
C GLY A 66 5.44 11.58 7.92
N LEU A 67 5.37 12.71 8.64
CA LEU A 67 4.14 13.17 9.31
C LEU A 67 3.01 13.46 8.32
N GLU A 68 3.33 14.12 7.20
CA GLU A 68 2.36 14.44 6.14
C GLU A 68 1.74 13.18 5.51
N GLY A 69 2.51 12.08 5.45
CA GLY A 69 2.06 10.80 4.92
C GLY A 69 1.11 10.03 5.84
N LEU A 70 0.96 10.43 7.12
CA LEU A 70 0.13 9.68 8.07
C LEU A 70 -1.36 9.69 7.72
N SER A 71 -1.83 10.74 7.03
CA SER A 71 -3.23 10.88 6.61
C SER A 71 -3.56 10.11 5.33
N VAL A 72 -2.55 9.65 4.58
CA VAL A 72 -2.73 8.93 3.33
C VAL A 72 -3.22 7.51 3.62
N ARG A 73 -4.50 7.26 3.31
CA ARG A 73 -5.13 5.94 3.45
C ARG A 73 -4.93 5.04 2.24
N SER A 74 -4.85 5.63 1.05
CA SER A 74 -4.63 4.88 -0.18
C SER A 74 -3.54 5.51 -1.04
N TRP A 75 -2.74 4.66 -1.68
CA TRP A 75 -1.76 5.08 -2.68
C TRP A 75 -1.66 4.07 -3.81
N ARG A 76 -1.02 4.50 -4.90
CA ARG A 76 -0.63 3.64 -6.00
C ARG A 76 0.89 3.55 -6.02
N CYS A 77 1.42 2.34 -5.97
CA CYS A 77 2.84 2.10 -6.15
C CYS A 77 3.25 2.29 -7.62
N ALA A 78 4.51 2.66 -7.86
CA ALA A 78 5.12 2.72 -9.19
C ALA A 78 4.99 1.41 -10.00
N CYS A 79 4.89 0.24 -9.34
CA CYS A 79 4.62 -1.04 -10.01
C CYS A 79 3.17 -1.17 -10.54
N GLY A 80 2.29 -0.22 -10.22
CA GLY A 80 0.89 -0.20 -10.65
C GLY A 80 -0.10 -0.74 -9.63
N ALA A 81 0.37 -1.39 -8.56
CA ALA A 81 -0.48 -1.87 -7.47
C ALA A 81 -1.14 -0.69 -6.72
N ARG A 82 -2.40 -0.89 -6.30
CA ARG A 82 -3.13 0.05 -5.44
C ARG A 82 -3.22 -0.56 -4.05
N HIS A 83 -3.07 0.27 -3.04
CA HIS A 83 -3.04 -0.18 -1.65
C HIS A 83 -3.96 0.67 -0.79
N ASP A 84 -4.70 0.03 0.11
CA ASP A 84 -5.04 0.60 1.41
C ASP A 84 -3.86 0.38 2.38
N ARG A 85 -3.57 1.38 3.21
CA ARG A 85 -2.42 1.38 4.12
C ARG A 85 -2.46 0.31 5.18
N ASP A 86 -3.64 0.06 5.76
CA ASP A 86 -3.76 -0.87 6.88
C ASP A 86 -3.78 -2.30 6.34
N GLU A 87 -4.48 -2.56 5.22
CA GLU A 87 -4.46 -3.86 4.53
C GLU A 87 -3.06 -4.23 4.03
N ASN A 88 -2.35 -3.29 3.41
CA ASN A 88 -0.98 -3.53 2.97
C ASN A 88 -0.03 -3.80 4.14
N ALA A 89 -0.17 -3.06 5.25
CA ALA A 89 0.63 -3.30 6.44
C ALA A 89 0.37 -4.69 7.05
N GLU A 90 -0.88 -5.13 7.10
CA GLU A 90 -1.25 -6.48 7.54
C GLU A 90 -0.57 -7.55 6.67
N LEU A 91 -0.64 -7.41 5.34
CA LEU A 91 -0.02 -8.35 4.41
C LEU A 91 1.50 -8.42 4.61
N ASN A 92 2.17 -7.28 4.72
CA ASN A 92 3.61 -7.22 4.94
C ASN A 92 4.01 -7.85 6.28
N LEU A 93 3.29 -7.53 7.37
CA LEU A 93 3.55 -8.13 8.68
C LEU A 93 3.33 -9.65 8.68
N ARG A 94 2.27 -10.12 8.01
CA ARG A 94 1.99 -11.56 7.89
C ARG A 94 3.08 -12.28 7.11
N LEU A 95 3.58 -11.68 6.03
CA LEU A 95 4.66 -12.26 5.23
C LEU A 95 5.95 -12.32 6.02
N GLU A 96 6.33 -11.22 6.68
CA GLU A 96 7.54 -11.17 7.50
C GLU A 96 7.48 -12.16 8.68
N ALA A 97 6.35 -12.21 9.39
CA ALA A 97 6.14 -13.17 10.47
C ALA A 97 6.28 -14.62 9.99
N ARG A 98 5.76 -14.95 8.80
CA ARG A 98 5.92 -16.29 8.21
C ARG A 98 7.37 -16.61 7.91
N SER A 99 8.13 -15.64 7.40
CA SER A 99 9.57 -15.80 7.16
C SER A 99 10.32 -16.07 8.47
N LEU A 100 10.05 -15.29 9.52
CA LEU A 100 10.69 -15.47 10.84
C LEU A 100 10.38 -16.84 11.47
N VAL A 101 9.13 -17.33 11.33
CA VAL A 101 8.75 -18.68 11.77
C VAL A 101 9.52 -19.75 11.00
N ALA A 102 9.64 -19.59 9.67
CA ALA A 102 10.38 -20.53 8.83
C ALA A 102 11.89 -20.56 9.13
N GLU A 103 12.46 -19.43 9.54
CA GLU A 103 13.85 -19.31 10.01
C GLU A 103 14.08 -19.88 11.41
N GLY A 104 13.01 -20.22 12.14
CA GLY A 104 13.14 -20.72 13.52
C GLY A 104 13.64 -19.65 14.49
N ARG A 105 13.25 -18.39 14.29
CA ARG A 105 13.53 -17.28 15.22
C ARG A 105 12.28 -16.99 16.08
N PRO A 106 11.95 -17.81 17.10
CA PRO A 106 10.88 -17.47 18.03
C PRO A 106 11.33 -16.33 18.94
N ASP A 107 10.37 -15.55 19.41
CA ASP A 107 10.64 -14.40 20.28
C ASP A 107 11.38 -14.78 21.56
N THR A 108 12.51 -14.10 21.78
CA THR A 108 13.12 -13.90 23.10
C THR A 108 12.44 -12.76 23.85
#